data_AF-A0A1M5IKV4-F1
#
_entry.id   AF-A0A1M5IKV4-F1
#
_cell.length_a   1.000
_cell.length_b   1.000
_cell.length_c   1.000
_cell.angle_alpha   90.00
_cell.angle_beta   90.00
_cell.angle_gamma   90.00
#
_symmetry.space_group_name_H-M   'P 1'
#
loop_
_entity.id
_entity.type
_entity.pdbx_description
1 polymer ?
#
loop_
_entity_poly.entity_id
_entity_poly.type
_entity_poly.pdbx_seq_one_letter_code
_entity_poly.pdbx_strand_id
1 'polypeptide(L)'
;MITVVNFKDNKKMKYLIHLFIGIVSILSCQKNRQKDNVQSPVTLPNDSKNYLSIKVNNDINLSIGELSSVNEDVSQDYKIVTKDDTIYIVKQFLESDDLDGKNIKILSNHKLDVSIKYNAGFKFMGDEKKPTYLPIDYIITKRINSESKLPEFEKINNDIRFQKFAKVNSQKIYTLSYNTFKKYYESIPENELKSCCPSDYENYSKLKKIDRNHLFNLDLEKQLLTVPDYKSIIIEIKDINVSKKYVLAFRKYEEE
;
A
#
# COMPACT_ATOMS: atom_id res chain seq x y z
N MET A 1 -69.24 -0.06 1.90
CA MET A 1 -68.89 -0.26 3.32
C MET A 1 -68.61 1.10 3.90
N ILE A 2 -69.48 1.57 4.80
CA ILE A 2 -69.38 2.84 5.49
C ILE A 2 -68.27 2.73 6.53
N THR A 3 -67.39 3.73 6.65
CA THR A 3 -67.08 4.35 7.94
C THR A 3 -66.61 5.79 7.71
N VAL A 4 -67.42 6.70 8.24
CA VAL A 4 -67.17 8.11 8.52
C VAL A 4 -66.39 8.19 9.81
N VAL A 5 -65.34 9.02 9.92
CA VAL A 5 -65.22 10.00 11.01
C VAL A 5 -64.47 11.24 10.47
N ASN A 6 -65.10 12.37 10.70
CA ASN A 6 -64.68 13.72 10.37
C ASN A 6 -64.43 14.49 11.69
N PHE A 7 -63.89 15.70 11.57
CA PHE A 7 -63.71 16.75 12.60
C PHE A 7 -62.40 16.67 13.42
N LYS A 8 -61.70 17.78 13.70
CA LYS A 8 -62.15 19.19 13.71
C LYS A 8 -60.97 20.16 13.62
N ASP A 9 -61.24 21.24 12.89
CA ASP A 9 -60.61 22.56 12.85
C ASP A 9 -60.05 23.09 14.19
N ASN A 10 -59.01 23.94 14.16
CA ASN A 10 -59.18 25.39 13.99
C ASN A 10 -57.89 26.22 14.24
N LYS A 11 -57.58 27.07 13.25
CA LYS A 11 -57.32 28.52 13.37
C LYS A 11 -56.33 29.04 14.44
N LYS A 12 -55.25 29.70 14.01
CA LYS A 12 -55.22 31.15 13.66
C LYS A 12 -53.79 31.67 13.41
N MET A 13 -53.65 32.35 12.29
CA MET A 13 -52.58 33.30 11.95
C MET A 13 -52.67 34.56 12.85
N LYS A 14 -51.53 35.17 13.25
CA LYS A 14 -51.39 36.63 13.46
C LYS A 14 -49.93 37.07 13.67
N TYR A 15 -49.55 38.09 12.90
CA TYR A 15 -48.34 38.91 12.99
C TYR A 15 -48.18 39.59 14.36
N LEU A 16 -46.93 39.85 14.79
CA LEU A 16 -46.58 41.14 15.41
C LEU A 16 -45.06 41.40 15.46
N ILE A 17 -44.75 42.62 15.03
CA ILE A 17 -43.48 43.36 15.06
C ILE A 17 -43.16 43.75 16.50
N HIS A 18 -41.89 43.70 16.91
CA HIS A 18 -41.35 44.72 17.81
C HIS A 18 -39.87 45.03 17.55
N LEU A 19 -39.69 46.27 17.11
CA LEU A 19 -38.50 47.08 17.04
C LEU A 19 -38.04 47.45 18.47
N PHE A 20 -36.75 47.33 18.78
CA PHE A 20 -36.12 48.10 19.86
C PHE A 20 -34.78 48.66 19.38
N ILE A 21 -34.68 49.99 19.43
CA ILE A 21 -33.49 50.81 19.23
C ILE A 21 -32.85 51.06 20.60
N GLY A 22 -31.53 51.02 20.68
CA GLY A 22 -30.77 51.46 21.86
C GLY A 22 -29.26 51.54 21.57
N ILE A 23 -28.79 52.76 21.31
CA ILE A 23 -27.41 53.20 21.08
C ILE A 23 -26.68 53.36 22.42
N VAL A 24 -25.39 52.96 22.54
CA VAL A 24 -24.28 53.79 23.09
C VAL A 24 -22.90 53.25 22.61
N SER A 25 -22.18 54.12 21.88
CA SER A 25 -20.74 54.47 21.80
C SER A 25 -19.73 53.69 22.68
N ILE A 26 -18.45 53.45 22.34
CA ILE A 26 -17.31 54.40 22.22
C ILE A 26 -16.07 53.66 21.62
N LEU A 27 -15.30 54.40 20.82
CA LEU A 27 -13.92 54.25 20.32
C LEU A 27 -13.00 53.11 20.86
N SER A 28 -12.27 52.50 19.92
CA SER A 28 -10.79 52.42 20.00
C SER A 28 -10.13 52.10 18.66
N CYS A 29 -9.21 52.97 18.23
CA CYS A 29 -8.25 52.74 17.17
C CYS A 29 -7.44 51.47 17.40
N GLN A 30 -7.43 50.53 16.44
CA GLN A 30 -6.30 49.62 16.27
C GLN A 30 -5.94 49.46 14.79
N LYS A 31 -4.81 50.08 14.44
CA LYS A 31 -3.80 49.71 13.44
C LYS A 31 -4.16 48.47 12.61
N ASN A 32 -4.40 48.69 11.32
CA ASN A 32 -4.26 47.67 10.28
C ASN A 32 -2.84 47.07 10.35
N ARG A 33 -2.70 45.86 10.90
CA ARG A 33 -1.64 44.94 10.51
C ARG A 33 -2.22 44.05 9.43
N GLN A 34 -1.89 44.35 8.17
CA GLN A 34 -1.85 43.32 7.14
C GLN A 34 -1.00 42.18 7.70
N LYS A 35 -1.64 41.06 8.02
CA LYS A 35 -0.94 39.80 8.13
C LYS A 35 -0.56 39.43 6.70
N ASP A 36 0.67 39.73 6.32
CA ASP A 36 1.31 38.99 5.26
C ASP A 36 1.22 37.51 5.64
N ASN A 37 0.39 36.76 4.93
CA ASN A 37 0.43 35.30 4.92
C ASN A 37 1.75 34.91 4.26
N VAL A 38 2.85 35.05 4.99
CA VAL A 38 4.05 34.28 4.72
C VAL A 38 3.67 32.86 5.09
N GLN A 39 3.28 32.09 4.07
CA GLN A 39 3.08 30.67 4.20
C GLN A 39 4.40 30.09 4.69
N SER A 40 4.45 29.75 5.98
CA SER A 40 5.60 29.08 6.57
C SER A 40 5.96 27.90 5.67
N PRO A 41 7.24 27.72 5.29
CA PRO A 41 7.65 26.56 4.52
C PRO A 41 7.18 25.33 5.30
N VAL A 42 6.46 24.44 4.62
CA VAL A 42 5.97 23.21 5.23
C VAL A 42 7.20 22.41 5.64
N THR A 43 7.55 22.47 6.92
CA THR A 43 8.70 21.75 7.45
C THR A 43 8.44 20.27 7.29
N LEU A 44 9.37 19.57 6.62
CA LEU A 44 9.43 18.11 6.66
C LEU A 44 9.38 17.68 8.13
N PRO A 45 8.70 16.56 8.48
CA PRO A 45 9.05 15.84 9.69
C PRO A 45 10.42 15.17 9.45
N ASN A 46 11.47 15.98 9.25
CA ASN A 46 12.86 15.52 9.18
C ASN A 46 13.33 15.00 10.55
N ASP A 47 12.59 15.28 11.61
CA ASP A 47 13.01 15.04 13.00
C ASP A 47 12.36 13.80 13.63
N SER A 48 11.59 13.02 12.88
CA SER A 48 11.06 11.74 13.38
C SER A 48 11.94 10.60 12.87
N LYS A 49 12.69 9.97 13.79
CA LYS A 49 13.51 8.77 13.52
C LYS A 49 12.76 7.62 12.82
N ASN A 50 11.43 7.68 12.78
CA ASN A 50 10.55 6.62 12.26
C ASN A 50 9.99 6.94 10.86
N TYR A 51 10.55 7.95 10.16
CA TYR A 51 10.14 8.34 8.82
C TYR A 51 11.30 8.23 7.83
N LEU A 52 11.10 7.48 6.75
CA LEU A 52 11.97 7.47 5.59
C LEU A 52 11.64 8.66 4.70
N SER A 53 12.51 9.66 4.66
CA SER A 53 12.35 10.85 3.81
C SER A 53 13.14 10.74 2.50
N ILE A 54 12.47 11.00 1.40
CA ILE A 54 12.96 10.79 0.03
C ILE A 54 12.75 12.08 -0.76
N LYS A 55 13.85 12.70 -1.17
CA LYS A 55 13.81 13.86 -2.06
C LYS A 55 13.53 13.38 -3.48
N VAL A 56 12.33 13.67 -4.00
CA VAL A 56 11.93 13.28 -5.36
C VAL A 56 12.51 14.25 -6.39
N ASN A 57 12.44 15.55 -6.09
CA ASN A 57 13.12 16.62 -6.81
C ASN A 57 13.31 17.83 -5.86
N ASN A 58 13.57 19.03 -6.38
CA ASN A 58 13.71 20.23 -5.55
C ASN A 58 12.40 20.73 -4.90
N ASP A 59 11.25 20.40 -5.47
CA ASP A 59 9.92 20.92 -5.10
C ASP A 59 8.99 19.86 -4.50
N ILE A 60 9.43 18.60 -4.45
CA ILE A 60 8.64 17.44 -4.04
C ILE A 60 9.51 16.58 -3.14
N ASN A 61 9.05 16.40 -1.90
CA ASN A 61 9.63 15.45 -0.95
C ASN A 61 8.54 14.47 -0.53
N LEU A 62 8.88 13.20 -0.44
CA LEU A 62 8.01 12.13 -0.01
C LEU A 62 8.57 11.54 1.29
N SER A 63 7.72 11.41 2.30
CA SER A 63 8.07 10.77 3.57
C SER A 63 7.15 9.57 3.80
N ILE A 64 7.71 8.45 4.23
CA ILE A 64 7.00 7.21 4.56
C ILE A 64 7.27 6.91 6.03
N GLY A 65 6.22 6.86 6.84
CA GLY A 65 6.34 6.91 8.29
C GLY A 65 5.76 5.73 9.03
N GLU A 66 5.93 5.79 10.35
CA GLU A 66 5.59 4.72 11.29
C GLU A 66 6.40 3.45 11.00
N LEU A 67 7.63 3.64 10.52
CA LEU A 67 8.58 2.56 10.29
C LEU A 67 9.35 2.29 11.59
N SER A 68 9.37 1.03 11.98
CA SER A 68 10.31 0.51 12.95
C SER A 68 11.67 0.37 12.28
N SER A 69 12.73 0.71 13.01
CA SER A 69 14.11 0.61 12.53
C SER A 69 14.81 -0.54 13.23
N VAL A 70 15.57 -1.35 12.48
CA VAL A 70 16.50 -2.34 13.06
C VAL A 70 17.82 -1.67 13.46
N ASN A 71 18.12 -0.52 12.85
CA ASN A 71 19.26 0.33 13.18
C ASN A 71 18.84 1.56 14.01
N GLU A 72 19.77 2.49 14.25
CA GLU A 72 19.50 3.74 14.97
C GLU A 72 18.53 4.68 14.22
N ASP A 73 18.48 4.57 12.89
CA ASP A 73 17.70 5.41 12.00
C ASP A 73 17.14 4.61 10.82
N VAL A 74 15.85 4.81 10.52
CA VAL A 74 15.14 4.16 9.42
C VAL A 74 15.83 4.35 8.06
N SER A 75 16.54 5.46 7.84
CA SER A 75 17.28 5.68 6.58
C SER A 75 18.40 4.65 6.33
N GLN A 76 18.90 3.99 7.37
CA GLN A 76 19.92 2.93 7.24
C GLN A 76 19.30 1.58 6.86
N ASP A 77 18.02 1.39 7.12
CA ASP A 77 17.29 0.15 6.84
C ASP A 77 16.95 -0.02 5.35
N TYR A 78 17.04 1.06 4.56
CA TYR A 78 16.66 1.05 3.15
C TYR A 78 17.76 1.65 2.28
N LYS A 79 18.04 0.97 1.17
CA LYS A 79 18.86 1.48 0.08
C LYS A 79 17.95 2.26 -0.88
N ILE A 80 18.27 3.53 -1.11
CA ILE A 80 17.60 4.38 -2.09
C ILE A 80 18.52 4.57 -3.30
N VAL A 81 18.08 4.14 -4.47
CA VAL A 81 18.85 4.23 -5.72
C VAL A 81 18.01 4.86 -6.81
N THR A 82 18.52 5.90 -7.47
CA THR A 82 17.90 6.44 -8.67
C THR A 82 18.51 5.78 -9.90
N LYS A 83 17.68 5.15 -10.72
CA LYS A 83 18.07 4.60 -12.03
C LYS A 83 17.03 5.02 -13.06
N ASP A 84 17.50 5.62 -14.14
CA ASP A 84 16.66 6.25 -15.15
C ASP A 84 15.66 7.23 -14.49
N ASP A 85 14.37 7.09 -14.79
CA ASP A 85 13.30 7.92 -14.24
C ASP A 85 12.64 7.33 -12.96
N THR A 86 13.27 6.33 -12.33
CA THR A 86 12.71 5.63 -11.16
C THR A 86 13.64 5.71 -9.94
N ILE A 87 13.05 6.06 -8.79
CA ILE A 87 13.70 5.95 -7.47
C ILE A 87 13.31 4.60 -6.88
N TYR A 88 14.27 3.70 -6.76
CA TYR A 88 14.10 2.41 -6.12
C TYR A 88 14.36 2.51 -4.62
N ILE A 89 13.49 1.89 -3.84
CA ILE A 89 13.60 1.76 -2.39
C ILE A 89 13.64 0.27 -2.09
N VAL A 90 14.76 -0.20 -1.54
CA VAL A 90 14.99 -1.63 -1.29
C VAL A 90 15.38 -1.83 0.16
N LYS A 91 14.78 -2.81 0.84
CA LYS A 91 15.17 -3.17 2.21
C LYS A 91 16.62 -3.68 2.23
N GLN A 92 17.40 -3.24 3.21
CA GLN A 92 18.74 -3.79 3.46
C GLN A 92 18.71 -4.99 4.40
N PHE A 93 17.71 -5.05 5.28
CA PHE A 93 17.53 -6.12 6.26
C PHE A 93 16.16 -6.77 6.10
N LEU A 94 16.07 -8.08 6.35
CA LEU A 94 14.81 -8.82 6.23
C LEU A 94 13.77 -8.32 7.26
N GLU A 95 14.28 -7.96 8.43
CA GLU A 95 13.57 -7.52 9.63
C GLU A 95 13.08 -6.06 9.56
N SER A 96 13.58 -5.27 8.60
CA SER A 96 13.07 -3.91 8.38
C SER A 96 11.59 -3.96 8.01
N ASP A 97 10.86 -2.88 8.26
CA ASP A 97 9.44 -2.84 7.95
C ASP A 97 9.15 -2.97 6.43
N ASP A 98 7.96 -3.48 6.13
CA ASP A 98 7.37 -3.35 4.80
C ASP A 98 6.62 -2.01 4.71
N LEU A 99 6.40 -1.49 3.49
CA LEU A 99 5.75 -0.18 3.32
C LEU A 99 4.22 -0.23 3.25
N ASP A 100 3.61 -1.40 3.08
CA ASP A 100 2.14 -1.49 3.10
C ASP A 100 1.59 -1.16 4.49
N GLY A 101 0.44 -0.50 4.54
CA GLY A 101 -0.10 -0.02 5.81
C GLY A 101 0.63 1.19 6.41
N LYS A 102 1.70 1.70 5.80
CA LYS A 102 2.44 2.85 6.34
C LYS A 102 1.85 4.19 5.90
N ASN A 103 2.08 5.23 6.69
CA ASN A 103 1.63 6.58 6.35
C ASN A 103 2.57 7.19 5.31
N ILE A 104 2.00 7.75 4.26
CA ILE A 104 2.72 8.52 3.24
C ILE A 104 2.32 9.99 3.35
N LYS A 105 3.33 10.86 3.30
CA LYS A 105 3.19 12.30 3.22
C LYS A 105 4.02 12.85 2.08
N ILE A 106 3.41 13.61 1.19
CA ILE A 106 4.06 14.24 0.04
C ILE A 106 3.95 15.74 0.22
N LEU A 107 5.10 16.38 0.43
CA LEU A 107 5.23 17.82 0.55
C LEU A 107 5.62 18.40 -0.80
N SER A 108 4.78 19.29 -1.31
CA SER A 108 5.08 20.05 -2.51
C SER A 108 4.35 21.38 -2.51
N ASN A 109 4.94 22.36 -3.20
CA ASN A 109 4.30 23.63 -3.53
C ASN A 109 3.41 23.51 -4.79
N HIS A 110 3.45 22.36 -5.47
CA HIS A 110 2.72 22.11 -6.71
C HIS A 110 1.48 21.25 -6.47
N LYS A 111 0.55 21.30 -7.42
CA LYS A 111 -0.61 20.42 -7.41
C LYS A 111 -0.19 19.04 -7.95
N LEU A 112 -0.44 18.00 -7.17
CA LEU A 112 -0.03 16.64 -7.48
C LEU A 112 -1.25 15.73 -7.73
N ASP A 113 -1.12 14.80 -8.67
CA ASP A 113 -1.96 13.61 -8.78
C ASP A 113 -1.10 12.39 -8.41
N VAL A 114 -1.53 11.63 -7.41
CA VAL A 114 -0.75 10.55 -6.81
C VAL A 114 -1.51 9.25 -6.95
N SER A 115 -0.85 8.24 -7.50
CA SER A 115 -1.38 6.89 -7.58
C SER A 115 -0.40 5.87 -7.03
N ILE A 116 -0.95 4.89 -6.32
CA ILE A 116 -0.23 3.72 -5.82
C ILE A 116 -0.63 2.52 -6.64
N LYS A 117 0.36 1.76 -7.09
CA LYS A 117 0.19 0.51 -7.82
C LYS A 117 0.80 -0.62 -7.01
N TYR A 118 -0.03 -1.56 -6.59
CA TYR A 118 0.42 -2.82 -6.01
C TYR A 118 0.62 -3.81 -7.13
N ASN A 119 1.85 -4.29 -7.29
CA ASN A 119 2.13 -5.44 -8.15
C ASN A 119 1.88 -6.73 -7.33
N ALA A 120 0.61 -7.14 -7.27
CA ALA A 120 0.18 -8.30 -6.49
C ALA A 120 0.44 -9.59 -7.28
N GLY A 121 1.01 -10.60 -6.63
CA GLY A 121 1.36 -11.86 -7.24
C GLY A 121 1.34 -13.00 -6.23
N PHE A 122 2.14 -14.03 -6.52
CA PHE A 122 2.21 -15.23 -5.70
C PHE A 122 3.67 -15.53 -5.38
N LYS A 123 3.98 -15.62 -4.08
CA LYS A 123 5.31 -15.84 -3.54
C LYS A 123 5.46 -17.31 -3.13
N PHE A 124 6.51 -17.95 -3.60
CA PHE A 124 6.96 -19.25 -3.12
C PHE A 124 7.82 -19.06 -1.86
N MET A 125 7.51 -19.79 -0.79
CA MET A 125 8.05 -19.64 0.56
C MET A 125 9.17 -20.65 0.89
N GLY A 126 9.73 -21.36 -0.11
CA GLY A 126 10.75 -22.38 0.15
C GLY A 126 12.09 -21.81 0.61
N ASP A 127 12.54 -20.68 0.06
CA ASP A 127 13.77 -19.98 0.45
C ASP A 127 13.43 -18.60 1.00
N GLU A 128 13.63 -18.42 2.31
CA GLU A 128 13.40 -17.15 3.01
C GLU A 128 14.38 -16.05 2.59
N LYS A 129 15.59 -16.42 2.13
CA LYS A 129 16.65 -15.48 1.72
C LYS A 129 16.49 -15.05 0.27
N LYS A 130 15.93 -15.91 -0.58
CA LYS A 130 15.68 -15.64 -2.01
C LYS A 130 14.24 -15.95 -2.38
N PRO A 131 13.29 -15.07 -2.01
CA PRO A 131 11.89 -15.26 -2.29
C PRO A 131 11.66 -15.29 -3.79
N THR A 132 11.03 -16.37 -4.24
CA THR A 132 10.75 -16.57 -5.65
C THR A 132 9.29 -16.22 -5.91
N TYR A 133 9.05 -15.18 -6.71
CA TYR A 133 7.71 -14.88 -7.17
C TYR A 133 7.39 -15.60 -8.47
N LEU A 134 6.16 -16.10 -8.58
CA LEU A 134 5.68 -16.68 -9.81
C LEU A 134 5.61 -15.60 -10.92
N PRO A 135 5.84 -15.97 -12.19
CA PRO A 135 5.72 -15.07 -13.34
C PRO A 135 4.24 -14.87 -13.73
N ILE A 136 3.43 -14.49 -12.74
CA ILE A 136 2.03 -14.14 -12.87
C ILE A 136 1.67 -13.11 -11.79
N ASP A 137 1.14 -11.97 -12.22
CA ASP A 137 0.80 -10.87 -11.35
C ASP A 137 -0.36 -10.03 -11.90
N TYR A 138 -0.87 -9.16 -11.03
CA TYR A 138 -1.95 -8.25 -11.31
C TYR A 138 -1.68 -6.90 -10.65
N ILE A 139 -1.77 -5.83 -11.44
CA ILE A 139 -1.52 -4.47 -10.96
C ILE A 139 -2.82 -3.85 -10.47
N ILE A 140 -2.90 -3.58 -9.17
CA ILE A 140 -4.01 -2.81 -8.57
C ILE A 140 -3.58 -1.35 -8.43
N THR A 141 -4.28 -0.46 -9.13
CA THR A 141 -4.05 0.99 -9.01
C THR A 141 -5.07 1.63 -8.08
N LYS A 142 -4.61 2.48 -7.16
CA LYS A 142 -5.43 3.31 -6.27
C LYS A 142 -4.92 4.74 -6.29
N ARG A 143 -5.81 5.72 -6.44
CA ARG A 143 -5.46 7.13 -6.23
C ARG A 143 -5.45 7.44 -4.75
N ILE A 144 -4.51 8.26 -4.31
CA ILE A 144 -4.40 8.71 -2.93
C ILE A 144 -4.21 10.23 -2.88
N ASN A 145 -4.44 10.81 -1.71
CA ASN A 145 -4.09 12.20 -1.46
C ASN A 145 -2.60 12.30 -1.09
N SER A 146 -2.10 13.54 -1.00
CA SER A 146 -0.72 13.81 -0.57
C SER A 146 -0.43 13.35 0.86
N GLU A 147 -1.45 13.16 1.70
CA GLU A 147 -1.34 12.55 3.02
C GLU A 147 -2.36 11.41 3.11
N SER A 148 -1.89 10.17 3.26
CA SER A 148 -2.74 8.98 3.24
C SER A 148 -2.04 7.78 3.89
N LYS A 149 -2.82 6.81 4.38
CA LYS A 149 -2.29 5.49 4.75
C LYS A 149 -2.24 4.60 3.51
N LEU A 150 -1.09 3.99 3.24
CA LEU A 150 -0.98 2.97 2.19
C LEU A 150 -1.88 1.78 2.55
N PRO A 151 -2.62 1.20 1.60
CA PRO A 151 -3.41 0.00 1.87
C PRO A 151 -2.53 -1.15 2.38
N GLU A 152 -2.93 -1.80 3.46
CA GLU A 152 -2.33 -3.08 3.87
C GLU A 152 -2.57 -4.13 2.78
N PHE A 153 -1.62 -5.05 2.60
CA PHE A 153 -1.74 -6.08 1.57
C PHE A 153 -2.97 -6.98 1.78
N GLU A 154 -3.41 -7.21 3.01
CA GLU A 154 -4.67 -7.94 3.27
C GLU A 154 -5.86 -7.32 2.52
N LYS A 155 -5.95 -5.98 2.48
CA LYS A 155 -7.01 -5.27 1.73
C LYS A 155 -6.82 -5.36 0.22
N ILE A 156 -5.59 -5.54 -0.25
CA ILE A 156 -5.26 -5.75 -1.66
C ILE A 156 -5.58 -7.19 -2.07
N ASN A 157 -5.25 -8.17 -1.21
CA ASN A 157 -5.59 -9.57 -1.39
C ASN A 157 -7.11 -9.74 -1.48
N ASN A 158 -7.88 -9.04 -0.65
CA ASN A 158 -9.35 -9.08 -0.68
C ASN A 158 -10.00 -8.20 -1.78
N ASP A 159 -9.23 -7.54 -2.66
CA ASP A 159 -9.79 -6.77 -3.78
C ASP A 159 -10.48 -7.70 -4.77
N ILE A 160 -11.74 -7.40 -5.11
CA ILE A 160 -12.57 -8.25 -5.99
C ILE A 160 -11.93 -8.50 -7.36
N ARG A 161 -11.13 -7.56 -7.88
CA ARG A 161 -10.47 -7.71 -9.17
C ARG A 161 -9.29 -8.67 -9.06
N PHE A 162 -8.53 -8.60 -7.97
CA PHE A 162 -7.45 -9.54 -7.70
C PHE A 162 -7.99 -10.95 -7.44
N GLN A 163 -9.04 -11.08 -6.64
CA GLN A 163 -9.71 -12.36 -6.40
C GLN A 163 -10.27 -12.96 -7.70
N LYS A 164 -10.90 -12.14 -8.56
CA LYS A 164 -11.35 -12.59 -9.88
C LYS A 164 -10.17 -13.03 -10.76
N PHE A 165 -9.07 -12.27 -10.77
CA PHE A 165 -7.86 -12.62 -11.49
C PHE A 165 -7.29 -13.97 -11.03
N ALA A 166 -7.17 -14.18 -9.71
CA ALA A 166 -6.67 -15.42 -9.12
C ALA A 166 -7.57 -16.61 -9.50
N LYS A 167 -8.91 -16.44 -9.43
CA LYS A 167 -9.86 -17.47 -9.82
C LYS A 167 -9.74 -17.85 -11.30
N VAL A 168 -9.69 -16.86 -12.20
CA VAL A 168 -9.58 -17.08 -13.66
C VAL A 168 -8.25 -17.75 -14.03
N ASN A 169 -7.16 -17.40 -13.32
CA ASN A 169 -5.83 -17.92 -13.60
C ASN A 169 -5.41 -19.09 -12.72
N SER A 170 -6.34 -19.66 -11.94
CA SER A 170 -6.06 -20.69 -10.95
C SER A 170 -5.21 -21.85 -11.52
N GLN A 171 -5.53 -22.34 -12.71
CA GLN A 171 -4.77 -23.45 -13.33
C GLN A 171 -3.31 -23.10 -13.58
N LYS A 172 -3.08 -21.88 -14.07
CA LYS A 172 -1.75 -21.37 -14.32
C LYS A 172 -0.99 -21.17 -13.01
N ILE A 173 -1.65 -20.65 -11.98
CA ILE A 173 -1.07 -20.46 -10.64
C ILE A 173 -0.63 -21.81 -10.08
N TYR A 174 -1.51 -22.81 -10.03
CA TYR A 174 -1.20 -24.16 -9.55
C TYR A 174 -0.05 -24.82 -10.33
N THR A 175 -0.03 -24.68 -11.65
CA THR A 175 1.03 -25.23 -12.50
C THR A 175 2.37 -24.56 -12.22
N LEU A 176 2.39 -23.23 -12.12
CA LEU A 176 3.60 -22.46 -11.82
C LEU A 176 4.10 -22.75 -10.40
N SER A 177 3.21 -22.79 -9.41
CA SER A 177 3.52 -23.18 -8.02
C SER A 177 4.17 -24.56 -7.95
N TYR A 178 3.56 -25.56 -8.58
CA TYR A 178 4.10 -26.92 -8.61
C TYR A 178 5.48 -26.98 -9.25
N ASN A 179 5.68 -26.33 -10.40
CA ASN A 179 6.97 -26.33 -11.09
C ASN A 179 8.05 -25.64 -10.25
N THR A 180 7.72 -24.51 -9.60
CA THR A 180 8.64 -23.80 -8.71
C THR A 180 8.99 -24.66 -7.48
N PHE A 181 7.98 -25.23 -6.81
CA PHE A 181 8.14 -26.14 -5.68
C PHE A 181 9.04 -27.32 -6.04
N LYS A 182 8.75 -28.00 -7.15
CA LYS A 182 9.50 -29.15 -7.61
C LYS A 182 10.95 -28.78 -7.93
N LYS A 183 11.17 -27.70 -8.69
CA LYS A 183 12.51 -27.21 -9.04
C LYS A 183 13.34 -26.87 -7.80
N TYR A 184 12.72 -26.24 -6.79
CA TYR A 184 13.38 -25.90 -5.54
C TYR A 184 13.90 -27.15 -4.83
N TYR A 185 13.03 -28.13 -4.53
CA TYR A 185 13.46 -29.34 -3.82
C TYR A 185 14.33 -30.28 -4.66
N GLU A 186 14.23 -30.26 -6.00
CA GLU A 186 15.16 -30.96 -6.89
C GLU A 186 16.59 -30.41 -6.83
N SER A 187 16.76 -29.13 -6.45
CA SER A 187 18.09 -28.52 -6.33
C SER A 187 18.81 -28.89 -5.02
N ILE A 188 18.10 -29.47 -4.06
CA ILE A 188 18.64 -29.86 -2.75
C ILE A 188 18.99 -31.36 -2.78
N PRO A 189 20.23 -31.76 -2.41
CA PRO A 189 20.59 -33.16 -2.31
C PRO A 189 19.63 -33.96 -1.40
N GLU A 190 19.19 -35.13 -1.84
CA GLU A 190 18.17 -35.91 -1.11
C GLU A 190 18.58 -36.23 0.34
N ASN A 191 19.85 -36.58 0.57
CA ASN A 191 20.36 -36.87 1.91
C ASN A 191 20.36 -35.63 2.82
N GLU A 192 20.61 -34.46 2.26
CA GLU A 192 20.55 -33.19 2.98
C GLU A 192 19.09 -32.86 3.34
N LEU A 193 18.18 -32.95 2.36
CA LEU A 193 16.75 -32.69 2.59
C LEU A 193 16.14 -33.62 3.65
N LYS A 194 16.49 -34.93 3.60
CA LYS A 194 16.08 -35.90 4.62
C LYS A 194 16.61 -35.56 6.02
N SER A 195 17.83 -35.02 6.12
CA SER A 195 18.48 -34.74 7.41
C SER A 195 18.05 -33.39 7.99
N CYS A 196 17.96 -32.35 7.19
CA CYS A 196 17.59 -31.01 7.66
C CYS A 196 16.10 -30.89 7.91
N CYS A 197 15.31 -31.52 7.04
CA CYS A 197 13.92 -31.14 6.81
C CYS A 197 13.06 -32.38 6.47
N PRO A 198 12.91 -33.37 7.38
CA PRO A 198 12.20 -34.62 7.08
C PRO A 198 10.76 -34.41 6.58
N SER A 199 10.02 -33.47 7.16
CA SER A 199 8.64 -33.15 6.76
C SER A 199 8.56 -32.63 5.32
N ASP A 200 9.52 -31.78 4.94
CA ASP A 200 9.62 -31.24 3.59
C ASP A 200 9.98 -32.34 2.59
N TYR A 201 10.91 -33.23 2.96
CA TYR A 201 11.25 -34.40 2.17
C TYR A 201 10.03 -35.31 1.93
N GLU A 202 9.22 -35.55 2.96
CA GLU A 202 8.00 -36.35 2.85
C GLU A 202 6.98 -35.71 1.90
N ASN A 203 6.70 -34.41 2.08
CA ASN A 203 5.78 -33.68 1.22
C ASN A 203 6.27 -33.65 -0.23
N TYR A 204 7.54 -33.30 -0.46
CA TYR A 204 8.16 -33.33 -1.78
C TYR A 204 8.10 -34.72 -2.42
N SER A 205 8.44 -35.77 -1.67
CA SER A 205 8.43 -37.15 -2.18
C SER A 205 7.04 -37.63 -2.58
N LYS A 206 6.00 -37.16 -1.88
CA LYS A 206 4.59 -37.40 -2.24
C LYS A 206 4.21 -36.63 -3.50
N LEU A 207 4.52 -35.34 -3.56
CA LEU A 207 4.06 -34.45 -4.65
C LEU A 207 4.86 -34.62 -5.94
N LYS A 208 6.13 -35.03 -5.90
CA LYS A 208 6.95 -35.23 -7.11
C LYS A 208 6.38 -36.27 -8.07
N LYS A 209 5.51 -37.17 -7.57
CA LYS A 209 4.84 -38.24 -8.33
C LYS A 209 3.36 -37.95 -8.64
N ILE A 210 2.85 -36.76 -8.31
CA ILE A 210 1.44 -36.43 -8.52
C ILE A 210 1.11 -36.36 -10.01
N ASP A 211 -0.08 -36.83 -10.38
CA ASP A 211 -0.65 -36.57 -11.70
C ASP A 211 -0.93 -35.06 -11.84
N ARG A 212 -0.49 -34.47 -12.96
CA ARG A 212 -0.70 -33.05 -13.27
C ARG A 212 -2.18 -32.65 -13.29
N ASN A 213 -3.08 -33.58 -13.58
CA ASN A 213 -4.52 -33.36 -13.54
C ASN A 213 -5.07 -33.11 -12.13
N HIS A 214 -4.33 -33.52 -11.09
CA HIS A 214 -4.73 -33.37 -9.69
C HIS A 214 -4.08 -32.18 -8.99
N LEU A 215 -3.29 -31.35 -9.68
CA LEU A 215 -2.62 -30.21 -9.05
C LEU A 215 -3.59 -29.25 -8.38
N PHE A 216 -4.78 -29.04 -8.97
CA PHE A 216 -5.82 -28.17 -8.42
C PHE A 216 -6.42 -28.62 -7.09
N ASN A 217 -6.23 -29.89 -6.72
CA ASN A 217 -6.72 -30.43 -5.46
C ASN A 217 -5.74 -30.16 -4.31
N LEU A 218 -4.57 -29.58 -4.61
CA LEU A 218 -3.58 -29.26 -3.61
C LEU A 218 -3.93 -27.97 -2.87
N ASP A 219 -3.48 -27.89 -1.62
CA ASP A 219 -3.44 -26.64 -0.86
C ASP A 219 -2.21 -25.83 -1.33
N LEU A 220 -2.46 -24.65 -1.91
CA LEU A 220 -1.39 -23.80 -2.44
C LEU A 220 -0.37 -23.41 -1.37
N GLU A 221 -0.85 -23.08 -0.17
CA GLU A 221 -0.01 -22.58 0.92
C GLU A 221 0.70 -23.73 1.62
N LYS A 222 -0.02 -24.78 2.01
CA LYS A 222 0.53 -25.85 2.85
C LYS A 222 1.32 -26.89 2.08
N GLN A 223 0.91 -27.18 0.83
CA GLN A 223 1.52 -28.25 0.05
C GLN A 223 2.47 -27.72 -1.02
N LEU A 224 2.14 -26.60 -1.64
CA LEU A 224 2.95 -25.97 -2.69
C LEU A 224 3.74 -24.74 -2.20
N LEU A 225 3.65 -24.42 -0.90
CA LEU A 225 4.36 -23.32 -0.25
C LEU A 225 4.22 -21.99 -1.01
N THR A 226 3.04 -21.73 -1.56
CA THR A 226 2.75 -20.53 -2.35
C THR A 226 1.64 -19.72 -1.70
N VAL A 227 1.90 -18.44 -1.43
CA VAL A 227 0.91 -17.51 -0.88
C VAL A 227 0.75 -16.29 -1.78
N PRO A 228 -0.43 -15.65 -1.83
CA PRO A 228 -0.56 -14.30 -2.37
C PRO A 228 0.34 -13.33 -1.58
N ASP A 229 1.07 -12.48 -2.29
CA ASP A 229 1.89 -11.40 -1.72
C ASP A 229 2.03 -10.27 -2.78
N TYR A 230 2.74 -9.20 -2.47
CA TYR A 230 3.09 -8.17 -3.45
C TYR A 230 4.59 -8.12 -3.73
N LYS A 231 4.94 -8.08 -5.02
CA LYS A 231 6.33 -7.95 -5.48
C LYS A 231 6.88 -6.56 -5.18
N SER A 232 6.04 -5.55 -5.40
CA SER A 232 6.43 -4.15 -5.29
C SER A 232 5.24 -3.23 -5.06
N ILE A 233 5.51 -2.09 -4.44
CA ILE A 233 4.59 -0.94 -4.36
C ILE A 233 5.20 0.17 -5.20
N ILE A 234 4.47 0.64 -6.21
CA ILE A 234 4.92 1.71 -7.10
C ILE A 234 4.08 2.96 -6.80
N ILE A 235 4.76 4.07 -6.52
CA ILE A 235 4.18 5.37 -6.26
C ILE A 235 4.45 6.24 -7.48
N GLU A 236 3.39 6.58 -8.19
CA GLU A 236 3.47 7.50 -9.32
C GLU A 236 2.96 8.88 -8.88
N ILE A 237 3.84 9.88 -8.95
CA ILE A 237 3.52 11.27 -8.64
C ILE A 237 3.53 12.04 -9.96
N LYS A 238 2.39 12.57 -10.37
CA LYS A 238 2.28 13.48 -11.50
C LYS A 238 2.20 14.91 -10.97
N ASP A 239 3.19 15.70 -11.30
CA ASP A 239 3.18 17.14 -11.10
C ASP A 239 2.32 17.78 -12.21
N ILE A 240 1.18 18.32 -11.83
CA ILE A 240 0.22 18.90 -12.77
C ILE A 240 0.74 20.23 -13.31
N ASN A 241 1.49 20.98 -12.52
CA ASN A 241 1.98 22.31 -12.88
C ASN A 241 2.98 22.23 -14.04
N VAL A 242 3.88 21.24 -14.02
CA VAL A 242 4.92 21.06 -15.05
C VAL A 242 4.72 19.82 -15.94
N SER A 243 3.60 19.11 -15.77
CA SER A 243 3.26 17.88 -16.51
C SER A 243 4.35 16.79 -16.47
N LYS A 244 5.15 16.75 -15.41
CA LYS A 244 6.21 15.74 -15.21
C LYS A 244 5.72 14.63 -14.29
N LYS A 245 6.16 13.40 -14.59
CA LYS A 245 5.87 12.20 -13.79
C LYS A 245 7.13 11.74 -13.08
N TYR A 246 6.98 11.34 -11.83
CA TYR A 246 8.01 10.72 -11.00
C TYR A 246 7.52 9.34 -10.57
N VAL A 247 8.42 8.37 -10.55
CA VAL A 247 8.11 7.00 -10.15
C VAL A 247 9.03 6.60 -9.00
N LEU A 248 8.44 6.15 -7.91
CA LEU A 248 9.15 5.49 -6.83
C LEU A 248 8.69 4.03 -6.79
N ALA A 249 9.62 3.10 -6.67
CA ALA A 249 9.33 1.68 -6.61
C ALA A 249 9.93 1.08 -5.36
N PHE A 250 9.08 0.71 -4.41
CA PHE A 250 9.48 -0.11 -3.28
C PHE A 250 9.48 -1.58 -3.67
N ARG A 251 10.58 -2.26 -3.37
CA ARG A 251 10.76 -3.69 -3.55
C ARG A 251 11.20 -4.29 -2.23
N LYS A 252 10.59 -5.42 -1.85
CA LYS A 252 10.97 -6.14 -0.62
C LYS A 252 12.39 -6.71 -0.70
N TYR A 253 12.89 -6.97 -1.90
CA TYR A 253 14.17 -7.64 -2.16
C TYR A 253 14.89 -7.00 -3.35
N GLU A 254 16.22 -7.06 -3.37
CA GLU A 254 17.02 -6.63 -4.51
C GLU A 254 16.86 -7.64 -5.67
N GLU A 255 16.68 -7.15 -6.90
CA GLU A 255 16.69 -8.01 -8.09
C GLU A 255 18.15 -8.17 -8.53
N GLU A 256 18.67 -9.41 -8.58
CA GLU A 256 19.99 -9.77 -9.14
C GLU A 256 20.06 -9.52 -10.66
#